data_AF-A0AAF1KSD8-F1
#
_entry.id   AF-A0AAF1KSD8-F1
#
_cell.length_a   1.000
_cell.length_b   1.000
_cell.length_c   1.000
_cell.angle_alpha   90.00
_cell.angle_beta   90.00
_cell.angle_gamma   90.00
#
_symmetry.space_group_name_H-M   'P 1'
#
loop_
_entity.id
_entity.type
_entity.pdbx_description
1 polymer ?
#
loop_
_entity_poly.entity_id
_entity_poly.type
_entity_poly.pdbx_seq_one_letter_code
_entity_poly.pdbx_strand_id
1 'polypeptide(L)'
;MNHLPNADFRCLCDIGIRGVQTLPLTYDWPGWWSKMELFRPEFSGDILFMDLDTSIVGRLDDIVSVGRLALMRDIYRPEGLQSSIMYLPEAVRRPVWSEWISSPERWMEICRKGGDQAVLEHCWINAADRWQDILPGQIVSWKSQVRRALADDESGNGSTPDNARVVVFHGKPRPWEIGW
;
A
#
# COMPACT_ATOMS: atom_id res chain seq x y z
N MET A 1 -17.65 1.21 -12.21
CA MET A 1 -17.67 2.65 -11.85
C MET A 1 -16.23 3.14 -11.89
N ASN A 2 -15.93 4.31 -12.44
CA ASN A 2 -14.54 4.77 -12.53
C ASN A 2 -14.17 5.52 -11.24
N HIS A 3 -13.31 4.93 -10.42
CA HIS A 3 -12.96 5.44 -9.08
C HIS A 3 -11.99 6.62 -9.12
N LEU A 4 -11.27 6.78 -10.24
CA LEU A 4 -10.37 7.91 -10.50
C LEU A 4 -10.10 8.02 -12.02
N PRO A 5 -10.97 8.70 -12.78
CA PRO A 5 -11.02 8.56 -14.24
C PRO A 5 -9.82 9.09 -15.02
N ASN A 6 -9.06 10.00 -14.43
CA ASN A 6 -7.93 10.65 -15.09
C ASN A 6 -6.57 10.09 -14.62
N ALA A 7 -6.56 9.05 -13.80
CA ALA A 7 -5.31 8.45 -13.33
C ALA A 7 -4.72 7.49 -14.35
N ASP A 8 -3.39 7.54 -14.47
CA ASP A 8 -2.63 6.51 -15.18
C ASP A 8 -2.48 5.27 -14.28
N PHE A 9 -3.30 4.26 -14.52
CA PHE A 9 -3.29 3.02 -13.73
C PHE A 9 -2.30 2.02 -14.32
N ARG A 10 -1.29 1.66 -13.53
CA ARG A 10 -0.22 0.73 -13.91
C ARG A 10 -0.06 -0.38 -12.88
N CYS A 11 0.32 -1.56 -13.36
CA CYS A 11 0.70 -2.69 -12.51
C CYS A 11 2.19 -2.98 -12.66
N LEU A 12 2.95 -2.85 -11.59
CA LEU A 12 4.34 -3.28 -11.56
C LEU A 12 4.38 -4.82 -11.60
N CYS A 13 4.95 -5.41 -12.66
CA CYS A 13 4.79 -6.82 -12.97
C CYS A 13 5.96 -7.35 -13.81
N ASP A 14 6.31 -8.63 -13.63
CA ASP A 14 7.27 -9.39 -14.42
C ASP A 14 6.66 -10.01 -15.69
N ILE A 15 5.32 -10.02 -15.80
CA ILE A 15 4.59 -10.61 -16.92
C ILE A 15 3.63 -9.63 -17.59
N GLY A 16 3.30 -9.89 -18.85
CA GLY A 16 2.22 -9.18 -19.54
C GLY A 16 0.85 -9.72 -19.11
N ILE A 17 -0.04 -8.84 -18.66
CA ILE A 17 -1.42 -9.19 -18.29
C ILE A 17 -2.38 -8.55 -19.28
N ARG A 18 -3.21 -9.37 -19.94
CA ARG A 18 -4.17 -8.89 -20.95
C ARG A 18 -5.12 -7.87 -20.33
N GLY A 19 -5.18 -6.67 -20.91
CA GLY A 19 -6.07 -5.59 -20.47
C GLY A 19 -5.55 -4.78 -19.27
N VAL A 20 -4.35 -5.06 -18.78
CA VAL A 20 -3.69 -4.30 -17.72
C VAL A 20 -2.43 -3.66 -18.30
N GLN A 21 -2.25 -2.36 -18.06
CA GLN A 21 -1.00 -1.70 -18.42
C GLN A 21 0.06 -2.05 -17.38
N THR A 22 1.08 -2.81 -17.79
CA THR A 22 2.14 -3.24 -16.87
C THR A 22 3.40 -2.38 -16.99
N LEU A 23 4.14 -2.28 -15.89
CA LEU A 23 5.50 -1.74 -15.81
C LEU A 23 6.43 -2.89 -15.45
N PRO A 24 7.46 -3.17 -16.26
CA PRO A 24 8.32 -4.32 -16.03
C PRO A 24 9.16 -4.16 -14.77
N LEU A 25 9.27 -5.24 -14.00
CA LEU A 25 10.32 -5.43 -13.01
C LEU A 25 11.69 -5.51 -13.73
N THR A 26 12.70 -4.88 -13.15
CA THR A 26 14.08 -4.85 -13.67
C THR A 26 15.03 -5.66 -12.79
N TYR A 27 14.66 -5.88 -11.53
CA TYR A 27 15.44 -6.66 -10.58
C TYR A 27 14.68 -7.92 -10.19
N ASP A 28 15.41 -9.02 -10.02
CA ASP A 28 14.83 -10.33 -9.63
C ASP A 28 14.76 -10.46 -8.09
N TRP A 29 14.34 -9.40 -7.39
CA TRP A 29 14.21 -9.46 -5.94
C TRP A 29 12.99 -10.29 -5.54
N PRO A 30 13.13 -11.24 -4.60
CA PRO A 30 12.11 -12.25 -4.39
C PRO A 30 10.90 -11.71 -3.61
N GLY A 31 9.70 -12.12 -4.02
CA GLY A 31 8.47 -11.92 -3.26
C GLY A 31 8.15 -10.45 -3.02
N TRP A 32 8.00 -10.06 -1.76
CA TRP A 32 7.61 -8.69 -1.40
C TRP A 32 8.69 -7.65 -1.69
N TRP A 33 9.95 -8.07 -1.87
CA TRP A 33 11.07 -7.16 -2.14
C TRP A 33 10.97 -6.50 -3.51
N SER A 34 10.25 -7.09 -4.48
CA SER A 34 9.99 -6.47 -5.78
C SER A 34 9.25 -5.13 -5.64
N LYS A 35 8.55 -4.89 -4.52
CA LYS A 35 7.92 -3.58 -4.22
C LYS A 35 8.93 -2.44 -4.17
N MET A 36 10.20 -2.71 -3.85
CA MET A 36 11.23 -1.68 -3.80
C MET A 36 11.52 -1.05 -5.17
N GLU A 37 11.14 -1.71 -6.27
CA GLU A 37 11.23 -1.12 -7.60
C GLU A 37 10.28 0.06 -7.82
N LEU A 38 9.26 0.24 -6.98
CA LEU A 38 8.41 1.44 -6.96
C LEU A 38 9.21 2.74 -6.76
N PHE A 39 10.38 2.64 -6.15
CA PHE A 39 11.24 3.78 -5.84
C PHE A 39 12.26 4.10 -6.95
N ARG A 40 12.28 3.34 -8.05
CA ARG A 40 13.19 3.62 -9.18
C ARG A 40 13.04 5.07 -9.66
N PRO A 41 14.16 5.78 -9.92
CA PRO A 41 14.16 7.21 -10.25
C PRO A 41 13.60 7.52 -11.64
N GLU A 42 13.38 6.50 -12.48
CA GLU A 42 12.77 6.61 -13.79
C GLU A 42 11.27 6.91 -13.74
N PHE A 43 10.60 6.57 -12.64
CA PHE A 43 9.19 6.91 -12.45
C PHE A 43 9.07 8.36 -11.99
N SER A 44 8.50 9.21 -12.82
CA SER A 44 8.24 10.62 -12.50
C SER A 44 6.85 10.82 -11.89
N GLY A 45 6.67 11.92 -11.16
CA GLY A 45 5.41 12.30 -10.54
C GLY A 45 5.11 11.54 -9.25
N ASP A 46 3.99 11.90 -8.66
CA ASP A 46 3.49 11.33 -7.42
C ASP A 46 2.76 10.01 -7.69
N ILE A 47 2.90 9.05 -6.78
CA ILE A 47 2.32 7.72 -6.93
C ILE A 47 1.40 7.41 -5.76
N LEU A 48 0.15 7.04 -6.05
CA LEU A 48 -0.71 6.32 -5.11
C LEU A 48 -0.54 4.82 -5.35
N PHE A 49 0.20 4.15 -4.47
CA PHE A 49 0.43 2.72 -4.54
C PHE A 49 -0.60 1.96 -3.71
N MET A 50 -1.00 0.78 -4.19
CA MET A 50 -1.81 -0.19 -3.45
C MET A 50 -1.28 -1.61 -3.71
N ASP A 51 -1.24 -2.45 -2.68
CA ASP A 51 -0.96 -3.88 -2.83
C ASP A 51 -2.06 -4.59 -3.65
N LEU A 52 -1.72 -5.71 -4.28
CA LEU A 52 -2.65 -6.49 -5.13
C LEU A 52 -3.83 -7.11 -4.37
N ASP A 53 -3.76 -7.17 -3.04
CA ASP A 53 -4.82 -7.62 -2.15
C ASP A 53 -5.67 -6.45 -1.61
N THR A 54 -5.71 -5.33 -2.32
CA THR A 54 -6.50 -4.15 -1.97
C THR A 54 -7.66 -3.96 -2.95
N SER A 55 -8.83 -3.60 -2.45
CA SER A 55 -10.02 -3.33 -3.26
C SER A 55 -10.43 -1.87 -3.15
N ILE A 56 -10.68 -1.24 -4.30
CA ILE A 56 -11.22 0.11 -4.38
C ILE A 56 -12.75 0.00 -4.42
N VAL A 57 -13.41 0.58 -3.42
CA VAL A 57 -14.87 0.50 -3.23
C VAL A 57 -15.56 1.86 -3.35
N GLY A 58 -14.80 2.95 -3.47
CA GLY A 58 -15.34 4.31 -3.60
C GLY A 58 -14.42 5.24 -4.37
N ARG A 59 -14.82 6.50 -4.51
CA ARG A 59 -14.03 7.53 -5.22
C ARG A 59 -12.74 7.86 -4.47
N LEU A 60 -11.64 8.07 -5.21
CA LEU A 60 -10.32 8.31 -4.63
C LEU A 60 -9.91 9.79 -4.57
N ASP A 61 -10.79 10.73 -4.94
CA ASP A 61 -10.44 12.16 -5.05
C ASP A 61 -9.82 12.73 -3.77
N ASP A 62 -10.40 12.43 -2.61
CA ASP A 62 -9.89 12.90 -1.32
C ASP A 62 -8.50 12.31 -1.03
N ILE A 63 -8.29 11.03 -1.33
CA ILE A 63 -7.03 10.32 -1.11
C ILE A 63 -5.92 10.91 -1.98
N VAL A 64 -6.20 11.17 -3.27
CA VAL A 64 -5.16 11.73 -4.15
C VAL A 64 -4.89 13.20 -3.90
N SER A 65 -5.86 13.93 -3.34
CA SER A 65 -5.72 15.34 -2.97
C SER A 65 -4.82 15.55 -1.75
N VAL A 66 -4.43 14.49 -1.03
CA VAL A 66 -3.52 14.60 0.12
C VAL A 66 -2.14 15.13 -0.29
N GLY A 67 -1.60 14.73 -1.44
CA GLY A 67 -0.41 15.35 -2.02
C GLY A 67 0.88 15.25 -1.19
N ARG A 68 0.90 14.43 -0.14
CA ARG A 68 2.04 14.26 0.77
C ARG A 68 2.17 12.82 1.25
N LEU A 69 3.35 12.49 1.80
CA LEU A 69 3.67 11.13 2.23
C LEU A 69 2.67 10.64 3.29
N ALA A 70 1.87 9.64 2.92
CA ALA A 70 0.89 9.04 3.80
C ALA A 70 0.88 7.52 3.65
N LEU A 71 0.86 6.82 4.77
CA LEU A 71 0.82 5.36 4.84
C LEU A 71 -0.32 4.91 5.74
N MET A 72 -0.71 3.65 5.62
CA MET A 72 -1.71 3.08 6.49
C MET A 72 -1.07 2.74 7.85
N ARG A 73 -1.77 3.03 8.94
CA ARG A 73 -1.41 2.54 10.28
C ARG A 73 -1.44 1.01 10.29
N ASP A 74 -0.45 0.37 10.90
CA ASP A 74 -0.48 -1.08 11.10
C ASP A 74 -1.63 -1.45 12.05
N ILE A 75 -2.43 -2.45 11.65
CA ILE A 75 -3.65 -2.83 12.38
C ILE A 75 -3.32 -3.50 13.72
N TYR A 76 -2.18 -4.20 13.81
CA TYR A 76 -1.76 -4.92 15.01
C TYR A 76 -0.74 -4.13 15.84
N ARG A 77 -0.08 -3.15 15.23
CA ARG A 77 0.88 -2.24 15.88
C ARG A 77 0.43 -0.80 15.66
N PRO A 78 -0.42 -0.22 16.53
CA PRO A 78 -1.00 1.10 16.30
C PRO A 78 0.02 2.22 16.03
N GLU A 79 1.23 2.13 16.57
CA GLU A 79 2.28 3.11 16.29
C GLU A 79 3.04 2.85 14.98
N GLY A 80 2.99 1.62 14.47
CA GLY A 80 3.66 1.20 13.24
C GLY A 80 2.96 1.62 11.96
N LEU A 81 3.66 1.45 10.85
CA LEU A 81 3.18 1.73 9.49
C LEU A 81 3.04 0.42 8.72
N GLN A 82 2.11 0.37 7.77
CA GLN A 82 2.02 -0.68 6.77
C GLN A 82 2.07 -0.09 5.35
N SER A 83 2.65 -0.86 4.42
CA SER A 83 2.94 -0.42 3.05
C SER A 83 1.86 -0.81 2.02
N SER A 84 0.70 -1.31 2.46
CA SER A 84 -0.36 -1.78 1.54
C SER A 84 -1.08 -0.68 0.79
N ILE A 85 -1.07 0.56 1.29
CA ILE A 85 -1.50 1.74 0.53
C ILE A 85 -0.66 2.95 0.94
N MET A 86 -0.05 3.59 -0.05
CA MET A 86 0.92 4.67 0.17
C MET A 86 0.73 5.79 -0.84
N TYR A 87 0.70 7.04 -0.38
CA TYR A 87 0.90 8.19 -1.25
C TYR A 87 2.37 8.57 -1.20
N LEU A 88 3.01 8.57 -2.36
CA LEU A 88 4.45 8.69 -2.52
C LEU A 88 4.80 9.86 -3.42
N PRO A 89 5.06 11.05 -2.82
CA PRO A 89 5.58 12.17 -3.57
C PRO A 89 6.91 11.81 -4.26
N GLU A 90 7.17 12.29 -5.48
CA GLU A 90 8.41 11.97 -6.19
C GLU A 90 9.67 12.27 -5.34
N ALA A 91 9.66 13.41 -4.65
CA ALA A 91 10.79 13.89 -3.85
C ALA A 91 11.18 12.94 -2.71
N VAL A 92 10.23 12.21 -2.11
CA VAL A 92 10.52 11.31 -0.98
C VAL A 92 10.95 9.92 -1.44
N ARG A 93 10.72 9.56 -2.70
CA ARG A 93 11.10 8.24 -3.25
C ARG A 93 12.60 8.12 -3.51
N ARG A 94 13.25 9.19 -3.97
CA ARG A 94 14.68 9.17 -4.34
C ARG A 94 15.61 8.77 -3.17
N PRO A 95 15.47 9.32 -1.94
CA PRO A 95 16.31 8.89 -0.82
C PRO A 95 16.14 7.41 -0.47
N VAL A 96 14.90 6.89 -0.49
CA VAL A 96 14.63 5.46 -0.24
C VAL A 96 15.31 4.58 -1.28
N TRP A 97 15.25 4.96 -2.55
CA TRP A 97 15.94 4.23 -3.61
C TRP A 97 17.45 4.22 -3.43
N SER A 98 18.04 5.38 -3.15
CA SER A 98 19.49 5.51 -2.92
C SER A 98 19.97 4.62 -1.77
N GLU A 99 19.24 4.63 -0.65
CA GLU A 99 19.54 3.77 0.51
C GLU A 99 19.39 2.29 0.16
N TRP A 100 18.30 1.91 -0.51
CA TRP A 100 18.02 0.54 -0.90
C TRP A 100 19.10 0.00 -1.85
N ILE A 101 19.36 0.69 -2.96
CA ILE A 101 20.24 0.21 -4.03
C ILE A 101 21.72 0.17 -3.60
N SER A 102 22.09 0.90 -2.53
CA SER A 102 23.44 0.84 -1.96
C SER A 102 23.78 -0.54 -1.39
N SER A 103 22.79 -1.26 -0.85
CA SER A 103 22.98 -2.60 -0.29
C SER A 103 21.65 -3.36 -0.10
N PRO A 104 21.00 -3.82 -1.19
CA PRO A 104 19.72 -4.53 -1.10
C PRO A 104 19.79 -5.77 -0.22
N GLU A 105 20.86 -6.54 -0.31
CA GLU A 105 21.07 -7.79 0.46
C GLU A 105 21.12 -7.52 1.97
N ARG A 106 21.76 -6.42 2.38
CA ARG A 106 21.81 -6.01 3.78
C ARG A 106 20.42 -5.65 4.30
N TRP A 107 19.65 -4.88 3.54
CA TRP A 107 18.27 -4.54 3.91
C TRP A 107 17.39 -5.79 3.98
N MET A 108 17.49 -6.68 2.98
CA MET A 108 16.77 -7.94 2.97
C MET A 108 17.08 -8.83 4.18
N GLU A 109 18.33 -8.84 4.66
CA GLU A 109 18.72 -9.59 5.85
C GLU A 109 18.22 -8.93 7.15
N ILE A 110 18.44 -7.62 7.32
CA ILE A 110 18.02 -6.89 8.54
C ILE A 110 16.49 -6.86 8.68
N CYS A 111 15.79 -6.65 7.57
CA CYS A 111 14.34 -6.52 7.52
C CYS A 111 13.63 -7.84 7.17
N ARG A 112 14.33 -8.99 7.17
CA ARG A 112 13.80 -10.28 6.71
C ARG A 112 12.42 -10.66 7.25
N LYS A 113 12.16 -10.34 8.53
CA LYS A 113 10.88 -10.66 9.21
C LYS A 113 9.74 -9.72 8.84
N GLY A 114 10.04 -8.47 8.49
CA GLY A 114 9.04 -7.43 8.20
C GLY A 114 8.93 -7.06 6.71
N GLY A 115 9.81 -7.60 5.87
CA GLY A 115 9.79 -7.36 4.44
C GLY A 115 10.05 -5.90 4.07
N ASP A 116 9.49 -5.47 2.94
CA ASP A 116 9.56 -4.09 2.47
C ASP A 116 8.98 -3.09 3.48
N GLN A 117 7.91 -3.47 4.19
CA GLN A 117 7.27 -2.64 5.19
C GLN A 117 8.26 -2.21 6.28
N ALA A 118 9.12 -3.11 6.76
CA ALA A 118 10.11 -2.77 7.77
C ALA A 118 11.19 -1.80 7.26
N VAL A 119 11.54 -1.86 5.97
CA VAL A 119 12.45 -0.89 5.35
C VAL A 119 11.78 0.49 5.30
N LEU A 120 10.54 0.55 4.81
CA LEU A 120 9.81 1.82 4.68
C LEU A 120 9.45 2.43 6.03
N GLU A 121 9.12 1.60 7.03
CA GLU A 121 8.90 2.03 8.40
C GLU A 121 10.17 2.65 8.99
N HIS A 122 11.35 2.06 8.75
CA HIS A 122 12.63 2.66 9.16
C HIS A 122 12.85 4.05 8.55
N CYS A 123 12.45 4.25 7.29
CA CYS A 123 12.58 5.54 6.63
C CYS A 123 11.58 6.59 7.13
N TRP A 124 10.35 6.18 7.49
CA TRP A 124 9.22 7.12 7.53
C TRP A 124 8.36 7.08 8.79
N ILE A 125 8.65 6.27 9.80
CA ILE A 125 7.87 6.17 11.05
C ILE A 125 7.58 7.54 11.71
N ASN A 126 8.53 8.48 11.58
CA ASN A 126 8.45 9.83 12.15
C ASN A 126 8.12 10.93 11.12
N ALA A 127 7.96 10.58 9.84
CA ALA A 127 7.79 11.54 8.75
C ALA A 127 6.47 11.40 7.98
N ALA A 128 5.90 10.18 7.92
CA ALA A 128 4.66 9.93 7.21
C ALA A 128 3.43 10.30 8.03
N ASP A 129 2.43 10.87 7.36
CA ASP A 129 1.08 10.90 7.89
C ASP A 129 0.47 9.49 7.89
N ARG A 130 -0.54 9.30 8.75
CA ARG A 130 -1.33 8.06 8.76
C ARG A 130 -2.68 8.33 8.13
N TRP A 131 -3.07 7.49 7.18
CA TRP A 131 -4.37 7.60 6.49
C TRP A 131 -5.56 7.70 7.44
N GLN A 132 -5.52 6.95 8.54
CA GLN A 132 -6.57 6.91 9.55
C GLN A 132 -6.72 8.23 10.31
N ASP A 133 -5.67 9.05 10.37
CA ASP A 133 -5.69 10.33 11.08
C ASP A 133 -6.16 11.45 10.13
N ILE A 134 -5.75 11.40 8.86
CA ILE A 134 -6.05 12.46 7.88
C ILE A 134 -7.36 12.23 7.09
N LEU A 135 -7.77 10.97 6.90
CA LEU A 135 -8.99 10.57 6.19
C LEU A 135 -9.69 9.41 6.93
N PRO A 136 -10.23 9.65 8.14
CA PRO A 136 -10.78 8.61 9.00
C PRO A 136 -11.90 7.83 8.31
N GLY A 137 -11.77 6.50 8.33
CA GLY A 137 -12.77 5.57 7.78
C GLY A 137 -12.77 5.43 6.26
N GLN A 138 -11.91 6.14 5.51
CA GLN A 138 -11.82 5.96 4.05
C GLN A 138 -10.95 4.75 3.66
N ILE A 139 -9.91 4.46 4.44
CA ILE A 139 -9.03 3.31 4.23
C ILE A 139 -9.24 2.37 5.42
N VAL A 140 -9.80 1.21 5.14
CA VAL A 140 -10.23 0.25 6.16
C VAL A 140 -9.62 -1.13 5.90
N SER A 141 -9.42 -1.90 6.95
CA SER A 141 -8.97 -3.28 6.83
C SER A 141 -10.16 -4.22 6.81
N TRP A 142 -10.11 -5.23 5.93
CA TRP A 142 -11.19 -6.20 5.85
C TRP A 142 -11.41 -6.95 7.18
N LYS A 143 -10.33 -7.35 7.87
CA LYS A 143 -10.42 -8.13 9.11
C LYS A 143 -11.00 -7.35 10.28
N SER A 144 -10.55 -6.11 10.44
CA SER A 144 -10.88 -5.30 11.62
C SER A 144 -12.17 -4.48 11.44
N GLN A 145 -12.44 -3.92 10.26
CA GLN A 145 -13.53 -2.95 10.09
C GLN A 145 -14.66 -3.41 9.14
N VAL A 146 -14.49 -4.51 8.40
CA VAL A 146 -15.51 -4.98 7.44
C VAL A 146 -16.12 -6.30 7.90
N ARG A 147 -15.31 -7.36 8.02
CA ARG A 147 -15.72 -8.68 8.50
C ARG A 147 -16.32 -8.57 9.90
N ARG A 148 -17.30 -9.41 10.21
CA ARG A 148 -17.79 -9.56 11.59
C ARG A 148 -16.63 -9.74 12.56
N ALA A 149 -16.56 -8.86 13.54
CA ALA A 149 -15.52 -8.82 14.56
C ALA A 149 -15.35 -10.19 15.23
N LEU A 150 -14.10 -10.64 15.35
CA LEU A 150 -13.73 -11.87 16.07
C LEU A 150 -12.87 -11.58 17.31
N ALA A 151 -12.46 -10.33 17.53
CA ALA A 151 -11.70 -9.88 18.68
C ALA A 151 -12.23 -8.52 19.16
N ASP A 152 -11.93 -8.17 20.41
CA ASP A 152 -12.46 -6.98 21.08
C ASP A 152 -12.00 -5.65 20.44
N ASP A 153 -10.88 -5.67 19.71
CA ASP A 153 -10.29 -4.54 18.99
C ASP A 153 -10.74 -4.46 17.51
N GLU A 154 -11.63 -5.36 17.08
CA GLU A 154 -12.28 -5.32 15.76
C GLU A 154 -13.69 -4.70 15.87
N SER A 155 -14.12 -3.95 14.85
CA SER A 155 -15.40 -3.24 14.82
C SER A 155 -16.33 -3.64 13.67
N GLY A 156 -15.88 -4.51 12.77
CA GLY A 156 -16.64 -4.88 11.59
C GLY A 156 -17.91 -5.67 11.90
N ASN A 157 -18.94 -5.48 11.07
CA ASN A 157 -20.27 -6.07 11.24
C ASN A 157 -20.69 -6.98 10.07
N GLY A 158 -19.80 -7.20 9.10
CA GLY A 158 -20.05 -7.94 7.86
C GLY A 158 -20.41 -7.05 6.67
N SER A 159 -20.38 -5.72 6.83
CA SER A 159 -20.69 -4.76 5.76
C SER A 159 -19.54 -3.78 5.55
N THR A 160 -19.38 -3.31 4.32
CA THR A 160 -18.45 -2.23 4.00
C THR A 160 -18.98 -0.91 4.59
N PRO A 161 -18.19 -0.16 5.38
CA PRO A 161 -18.60 1.16 5.86
C PRO A 161 -18.89 2.14 4.71
N ASP A 162 -19.92 2.97 4.83
CA ASP A 162 -20.34 3.91 3.76
C ASP A 162 -19.24 4.89 3.34
N ASN A 163 -18.38 5.28 4.29
CA ASN A 163 -17.27 6.20 4.01
C ASN A 163 -16.03 5.48 3.45
N ALA A 164 -16.01 4.14 3.39
CA ALA A 164 -14.88 3.42 2.85
C ALA A 164 -14.68 3.74 1.37
N ARG A 165 -13.43 3.92 0.98
CA ARG A 165 -12.97 4.09 -0.41
C ARG A 165 -12.03 2.96 -0.81
N VAL A 166 -11.29 2.43 0.16
CA VAL A 166 -10.34 1.34 -0.02
C VAL A 166 -10.49 0.32 1.11
N VAL A 167 -10.53 -0.95 0.75
CA VAL A 167 -10.54 -2.10 1.68
C VAL A 167 -9.27 -2.91 1.48
N VAL A 168 -8.44 -3.01 2.52
CA VAL A 168 -7.15 -3.72 2.50
C VAL A 168 -7.31 -5.13 3.06
N PHE A 169 -6.90 -6.15 2.29
CA PHE A 169 -6.94 -7.56 2.69
C PHE A 169 -5.55 -8.06 3.11
N HIS A 170 -5.08 -7.58 4.25
CA HIS A 170 -3.79 -8.01 4.79
C HIS A 170 -3.78 -9.52 5.13
N GLY A 171 -2.85 -10.25 4.52
CA GLY A 171 -2.71 -11.70 4.67
C GLY A 171 -3.85 -12.49 4.02
N LYS A 172 -4.39 -13.49 4.73
CA LYS A 172 -5.52 -14.30 4.27
C LYS A 172 -6.83 -13.89 4.94
N PRO A 173 -7.97 -13.97 4.24
CA PRO A 173 -8.12 -14.33 2.83
C PRO A 173 -7.71 -13.19 1.89
N ARG A 174 -7.40 -13.52 0.64
CA ARG A 174 -7.33 -12.58 -0.48
C ARG A 174 -8.74 -12.26 -0.99
N PRO A 175 -8.99 -11.10 -1.63
CA PRO A 175 -10.32 -10.72 -2.07
C PRO A 175 -11.02 -11.79 -2.93
N TRP A 176 -10.29 -12.36 -3.89
CA TRP A 176 -10.82 -13.39 -4.80
C TRP A 176 -11.10 -14.74 -4.14
N GLU A 177 -10.54 -15.03 -2.96
CA GLU A 177 -10.80 -16.28 -2.25
C GLU A 177 -12.19 -16.31 -1.61
N ILE A 178 -12.81 -15.14 -1.43
CA ILE A 178 -14.14 -15.01 -0.83
C ILE A 178 -15.17 -14.42 -1.79
N GLY A 179 -14.82 -14.28 -3.07
CA GLY A 179 -15.69 -13.68 -4.09
C GLY A 179 -16.03 -12.22 -3.80
N TRP A 180 -15.08 -11.46 -3.25
CA TRP A 180 -15.20 -10.01 -3.08
C TRP A 180 -15.40 -9.28 -4.41
#